data_AF-A0A9P3NBS1-F1
#
_entry.id   AF-A0A9P3NBS1-F1
#
_cell.length_a   1.000
_cell.length_b   1.000
_cell.length_c   1.000
_cell.angle_alpha   90.00
_cell.angle_beta   90.00
_cell.angle_gamma   90.00
#
_symmetry.space_group_name_H-M   'P 1'
#
loop_
_entity.id
_entity.type
_entity.pdbx_description
1 polymer ?
#
loop_
_entity_poly.entity_id
_entity_poly.type
_entity_poly.pdbx_seq_one_letter_code
_entity_poly.pdbx_strand_id
1 'polypeptide(L)'
;MAPCYQVVTEDVFAAVLVQAPLIGDPDTRASFALSIAPPDPAHFSVFSRAVVFILDSETGLRGKPMEEARKAVAAALKRLQPHDSFAVVAFDYELLLLADELEAATPEAVRRACKFVLQAHDWDQPTSVLTPLQLAFSMLRGHTAALQQIVIITDGPVRAERRVCRFVQDALADWGPNAPRIFTFGIGPSVNLYFLTWLAAVTRGSSQVTRNPGSVRRRLDRMLQAVAQPLVTNIAIRDLPPGCELYPYPIPDLYAAAPVVVTGKMGDDAGEGGGGVPLHVELRGVLASGAPWKFRAALSDAGNLPLCSVGAREQVDILTAEAWLHGNKQLAHEVTAMSVSASVVSEHTRMLLVDTTRPLLDQIHCDCLQSQLKPIHHYIHSPTAPVTMVPGLTAGFGGTAARPAPAKPNGEARGQQQRRHSRMNSCVSVGEWEDEDEDEGERRHNRLLVPPSSLSQAILGSVLSCYRPKFK
;
A
#
# COMPACT_ATOMS: atom_id res chain seq x y z
N MET A 1 -6.12 17.55 4.25
CA MET A 1 -6.99 16.36 4.11
C MET A 1 -7.63 16.45 2.75
N ALA A 2 -7.64 15.37 1.96
CA ALA A 2 -8.59 15.30 0.85
C ALA A 2 -10.00 15.15 1.45
N PRO A 3 -11.04 15.78 0.87
CA PRO A 3 -12.42 15.55 1.31
C PRO A 3 -12.84 14.13 0.92
N CYS A 4 -12.99 13.25 1.91
CA CYS A 4 -13.66 11.97 1.71
C CYS A 4 -15.17 12.25 1.69
N TYR A 5 -15.77 12.24 0.51
CA TYR A 5 -17.22 12.28 0.37
C TYR A 5 -17.76 10.85 0.48
N GLN A 6 -18.63 10.60 1.47
CA GLN A 6 -19.37 9.34 1.56
C GLN A 6 -20.65 9.50 0.74
N VAL A 7 -20.77 8.76 -0.36
CA VAL A 7 -22.01 8.68 -1.13
C VAL A 7 -22.93 7.69 -0.42
N VAL A 8 -23.67 8.17 0.57
CA VAL A 8 -24.63 7.34 1.31
C VAL A 8 -25.75 6.92 0.37
N THR A 9 -25.89 5.61 0.19
CA THR A 9 -26.85 4.96 -0.70
C THR A 9 -27.52 3.81 0.06
N GLU A 10 -28.76 3.48 -0.31
CA GLU A 10 -29.54 2.41 0.35
C GLU A 10 -29.05 1.00 -0.04
N ASP A 11 -28.41 0.87 -1.21
CA ASP A 11 -27.80 -0.35 -1.74
C ASP A 11 -26.44 -0.03 -2.40
N VAL A 12 -25.61 -1.04 -2.61
CA VAL A 12 -24.26 -0.93 -3.19
C VAL A 12 -24.33 -0.26 -4.56
N PHE A 13 -23.70 0.91 -4.70
CA PHE A 13 -23.65 1.64 -5.97
C PHE A 13 -22.29 1.46 -6.66
N ALA A 14 -22.28 1.28 -7.98
CA ALA A 14 -21.05 1.28 -8.76
C ALA A 14 -21.15 2.11 -10.04
N ALA A 15 -20.04 2.74 -10.42
CA ALA A 15 -19.91 3.52 -11.65
C ALA A 15 -18.56 3.23 -12.32
N VAL A 16 -18.54 3.25 -13.65
CA VAL A 16 -17.31 3.13 -14.45
C VAL A 16 -17.07 4.43 -15.20
N LEU A 17 -15.92 5.05 -14.97
CA LEU A 17 -15.42 6.14 -15.79
C LEU A 17 -14.47 5.57 -16.86
N VAL A 18 -14.58 6.03 -18.10
CA VAL A 18 -13.66 5.67 -19.19
C VAL A 18 -13.05 6.91 -19.81
N GLN A 19 -11.78 6.82 -20.18
CA GLN A 19 -11.00 7.87 -20.82
C GLN A 19 -10.36 7.31 -22.10
N ALA A 20 -10.59 7.99 -23.22
CA ALA A 20 -9.88 7.75 -24.47
C ALA A 20 -8.35 7.93 -24.28
N PRO A 21 -7.49 7.24 -25.05
CA PRO A 21 -6.04 7.39 -24.95
C PRO A 21 -5.62 8.87 -25.11
N LEU A 22 -4.70 9.30 -24.26
CA LEU A 22 -4.19 10.67 -24.27
C LEU A 22 -3.18 10.85 -25.41
N ILE A 23 -3.22 12.01 -26.08
CA ILE A 23 -2.31 12.32 -27.19
C ILE A 23 -0.86 12.37 -26.66
N GLY A 24 -0.05 11.39 -27.06
CA GLY A 24 1.35 11.26 -26.61
C GLY A 24 1.57 10.28 -25.45
N ASP A 25 0.53 9.57 -24.97
CA ASP A 25 0.73 8.37 -24.16
C ASP A 25 1.39 7.28 -25.04
N PRO A 26 2.47 6.60 -24.59
CA PRO A 26 3.05 5.48 -25.33
C PRO A 26 2.11 4.25 -25.44
N ASP A 27 1.03 4.20 -24.65
CA ASP A 27 0.01 3.16 -24.69
C ASP A 27 -1.32 3.72 -25.21
N THR A 28 -1.69 3.27 -26.42
CA THR A 28 -2.86 3.76 -27.16
C THR A 28 -4.21 3.18 -26.70
N ARG A 29 -4.24 2.40 -25.62
CA ARG A 29 -5.46 1.76 -25.11
C ARG A 29 -6.27 2.71 -24.22
N ALA A 30 -7.60 2.66 -24.34
CA ALA A 30 -8.49 3.42 -23.47
C ALA A 30 -8.36 2.97 -22.01
N SER A 31 -8.28 3.91 -21.08
CA SER A 31 -8.16 3.65 -19.64
C SER A 31 -9.51 3.75 -18.94
N PHE A 32 -9.72 3.00 -17.86
CA PHE A 32 -10.95 3.07 -17.07
C PHE A 32 -10.71 3.04 -15.56
N ALA A 33 -11.70 3.53 -14.82
CA ALA A 33 -11.77 3.47 -13.36
C ALA A 33 -13.17 3.05 -12.93
N LEU A 34 -13.29 1.83 -12.40
CA LEU A 34 -14.46 1.34 -11.68
C LEU A 34 -14.38 1.80 -10.22
N SER A 35 -15.47 2.37 -9.71
CA SER A 35 -15.66 2.63 -8.28
C SER A 35 -16.91 1.92 -7.79
N ILE A 36 -16.80 1.21 -6.66
CA ILE A 36 -17.89 0.53 -5.96
C ILE A 36 -18.00 1.14 -4.56
N ALA A 37 -19.07 1.88 -4.29
CA ALA A 37 -19.34 2.53 -3.01
C ALA A 37 -20.18 1.62 -2.09
N PRO A 38 -19.85 1.53 -0.78
CA PRO A 38 -20.67 0.81 0.17
C PRO A 38 -21.95 1.59 0.53
N PRO A 39 -23.08 0.89 0.76
CA PRO A 39 -24.30 1.48 1.33
C PRO A 39 -24.12 1.79 2.81
N ASP A 40 -25.17 2.32 3.45
CA ASP A 40 -25.24 2.41 4.91
C ASP A 40 -25.26 0.98 5.53
N PRO A 41 -24.27 0.59 6.36
CA PRO A 41 -24.22 -0.72 6.98
C PRO A 41 -25.36 -0.97 8.01
N ALA A 42 -26.12 0.06 8.41
CA ALA A 42 -27.32 -0.12 9.23
C ALA A 42 -28.43 -0.90 8.52
N HIS A 43 -28.42 -0.92 7.18
CA HIS A 43 -29.44 -1.56 6.33
C HIS A 43 -28.92 -2.76 5.53
N PHE A 44 -27.63 -3.09 5.64
CA PHE A 44 -26.98 -4.13 4.83
C PHE A 44 -26.44 -5.30 5.68
N SER A 45 -26.60 -6.53 5.20
CA SER A 45 -26.12 -7.73 5.90
C SER A 45 -24.58 -7.82 5.85
N VAL A 46 -23.94 -7.77 7.01
CA VAL A 46 -22.49 -7.90 7.18
C VAL A 46 -22.10 -9.38 7.32
N PHE A 47 -20.99 -9.80 6.70
CA PHE A 47 -20.41 -11.13 6.92
C PHE A 47 -19.87 -11.27 8.36
N SER A 48 -20.18 -12.38 9.02
CA SER A 48 -19.41 -12.85 10.18
C SER A 48 -17.97 -13.16 9.75
N ARG A 49 -17.01 -13.09 10.68
CA ARG A 49 -15.59 -13.28 10.36
C ARG A 49 -14.97 -14.39 11.20
N ALA A 50 -14.05 -15.12 10.58
CA ALA A 50 -13.10 -15.99 11.26
C ALA A 50 -11.71 -15.35 11.11
N VAL A 51 -11.16 -14.76 12.18
CA VAL A 51 -9.97 -13.90 12.08
C VAL A 51 -8.80 -14.38 12.95
N VAL A 52 -7.66 -14.65 12.31
CA VAL A 52 -6.41 -15.00 13.00
C VAL A 52 -5.48 -13.79 13.03
N PHE A 53 -5.15 -13.31 14.24
CA PHE A 53 -4.15 -12.28 14.44
C PHE A 53 -2.78 -12.91 14.61
N ILE A 54 -1.87 -12.66 13.67
CA ILE A 54 -0.47 -13.08 13.69
C ILE A 54 0.38 -11.88 14.15
N LEU A 55 0.97 -11.99 15.34
CA LEU A 55 1.84 -10.97 15.93
C LEU A 55 3.30 -11.45 15.85
N ASP A 56 4.04 -10.82 14.95
CA ASP A 56 5.47 -11.04 14.69
C ASP A 56 6.28 -9.88 15.28
N SER A 57 7.45 -10.18 15.85
CA SER A 57 8.42 -9.18 16.27
C SER A 57 9.82 -9.78 16.31
N GLU A 58 10.77 -9.10 15.68
CA GLU A 58 12.16 -9.56 15.55
C GLU A 58 13.11 -8.77 16.46
N THR A 59 12.83 -7.49 16.70
CA THR A 59 13.73 -6.59 17.44
C THR A 59 13.52 -6.63 18.96
N GLY A 60 12.82 -7.65 19.45
CA GLY A 60 12.08 -7.60 20.70
C GLY A 60 10.90 -6.63 20.61
N LEU A 61 9.86 -6.85 21.43
CA LEU A 61 8.74 -5.92 21.57
C LEU A 61 9.13 -4.60 22.30
N ARG A 62 10.43 -4.28 22.33
CA ARG A 62 11.13 -3.20 23.05
C ARG A 62 10.87 -1.82 22.44
N GLY A 63 9.62 -1.41 22.43
CA GLY A 63 9.29 -0.02 22.18
C GLY A 63 7.82 0.31 22.08
N LYS A 64 7.56 1.60 22.24
CA LYS A 64 6.25 2.23 22.04
C LYS A 64 5.57 1.86 20.70
N PRO A 65 6.26 1.63 19.55
CA PRO A 65 5.59 1.19 18.32
C PRO A 65 4.79 -0.12 18.51
N MET A 66 5.42 -1.18 18.98
CA MET A 66 4.79 -2.50 19.10
C MET A 66 3.89 -2.61 20.35
N GLU A 67 4.19 -1.86 21.40
CA GLU A 67 3.26 -1.64 22.52
C GLU A 67 1.92 -1.04 22.02
N GLU A 68 1.97 0.00 21.18
CA GLU A 68 0.78 0.61 20.58
C GLU A 68 0.07 -0.30 19.56
N ALA A 69 0.80 -1.18 18.88
CA ALA A 69 0.22 -2.19 18.00
C ALA A 69 -0.56 -3.26 18.80
N ARG A 70 0.05 -3.82 19.86
CA ARG A 70 -0.62 -4.73 20.81
C ARG A 70 -1.89 -4.10 21.39
N LYS A 71 -1.86 -2.83 21.78
CA LYS A 71 -3.04 -2.09 22.25
C LYS A 71 -4.12 -1.91 21.17
N ALA A 72 -3.76 -1.76 19.89
CA ALA A 72 -4.72 -1.65 18.79
C ALA A 72 -5.41 -2.99 18.50
N VAL A 73 -4.66 -4.11 18.49
CA VAL A 73 -5.22 -5.47 18.39
C VAL A 73 -6.12 -5.77 19.57
N ALA A 74 -5.71 -5.46 20.80
CA ALA A 74 -6.54 -5.58 22.00
C ALA A 74 -7.81 -4.70 21.97
N ALA A 75 -7.88 -3.67 21.12
CA ALA A 75 -9.10 -2.90 20.87
C ALA A 75 -9.93 -3.45 19.70
N ALA A 76 -9.32 -4.10 18.71
CA ALA A 76 -10.04 -4.80 17.65
C ALA A 76 -10.73 -6.07 18.16
N LEU A 77 -10.06 -6.84 19.06
CA LEU A 77 -10.67 -7.96 19.78
C LEU A 77 -11.94 -7.54 20.53
N LYS A 78 -11.95 -6.33 21.12
CA LYS A 78 -13.13 -5.74 21.79
C LYS A 78 -14.21 -5.19 20.85
N ARG A 79 -13.97 -5.21 19.52
CA ARG A 79 -14.94 -4.84 18.47
C ARG A 79 -15.48 -6.06 17.72
N LEU A 80 -14.99 -7.26 18.00
CA LEU A 80 -15.58 -8.50 17.51
C LEU A 80 -17.03 -8.62 17.97
N GLN A 81 -17.89 -9.10 17.09
CA GLN A 81 -19.30 -9.39 17.40
C GLN A 81 -19.43 -10.81 17.95
N PRO A 82 -20.49 -11.15 18.71
CA PRO A 82 -20.66 -12.50 19.28
C PRO A 82 -20.73 -13.64 18.26
N HIS A 83 -20.93 -13.33 16.97
CA HIS A 83 -20.92 -14.26 15.84
C HIS A 83 -19.56 -14.32 15.09
N ASP A 84 -18.58 -13.49 15.46
CA ASP A 84 -17.20 -13.62 14.98
C ASP A 84 -16.48 -14.73 15.77
N SER A 85 -15.56 -15.42 15.10
CA SER A 85 -14.60 -16.33 15.72
C SER A 85 -13.18 -15.81 15.50
N PHE A 86 -12.28 -16.01 16.46
CA PHE A 86 -10.94 -15.45 16.40
C PHE A 86 -9.88 -16.34 17.04
N ALA A 87 -8.64 -16.15 16.61
CA ALA A 87 -7.45 -16.73 17.25
C ALA A 87 -6.34 -15.67 17.32
N VAL A 88 -5.41 -15.86 18.24
CA VAL A 88 -4.21 -15.03 18.35
C VAL A 88 -3.00 -15.96 18.39
N VAL A 89 -2.08 -15.75 17.44
CA VAL A 89 -0.79 -16.40 17.35
C VAL A 89 0.28 -15.32 17.56
N ALA A 90 0.94 -15.33 18.70
CA ALA A 90 2.18 -14.60 18.91
C ALA A 90 3.34 -15.60 18.79
N PHE A 91 4.46 -15.22 18.19
CA PHE A 91 5.54 -16.18 17.95
C PHE A 91 6.89 -15.50 17.74
N ASP A 92 7.96 -16.27 17.92
CA ASP A 92 9.34 -15.87 17.67
C ASP A 92 10.17 -17.04 17.08
N TYR A 93 10.75 -17.88 17.95
CA TYR A 93 11.24 -19.23 17.66
C TYR A 93 10.25 -20.29 18.15
N GLU A 94 9.41 -19.98 19.15
CA GLU A 94 8.31 -20.81 19.63
C GLU A 94 6.95 -20.23 19.23
N LEU A 95 5.93 -21.09 19.14
CA LEU A 95 4.55 -20.70 18.85
C LEU A 95 3.81 -20.48 20.17
N LEU A 96 3.50 -19.23 20.51
CA LEU A 96 2.63 -18.89 21.63
C LEU A 96 1.20 -18.76 21.12
N LEU A 97 0.41 -19.81 21.35
CA LEU A 97 -1.01 -19.86 21.00
C LEU A 97 -1.88 -19.43 22.18
N LEU A 98 -2.92 -18.65 21.91
CA LEU A 98 -4.00 -18.44 22.88
C LEU A 98 -4.88 -19.70 23.04
N ALA A 99 -5.10 -20.40 21.92
CA ALA A 99 -5.85 -21.64 21.77
C ALA A 99 -5.42 -22.34 20.47
N ASP A 100 -5.59 -23.66 20.41
CA ASP A 100 -5.22 -24.47 19.24
C ASP A 100 -6.24 -24.36 18.07
N GLU A 101 -7.43 -23.83 18.35
CA GLU A 101 -8.53 -23.59 17.40
C GLU A 101 -9.07 -22.15 17.54
N LEU A 102 -10.01 -21.76 16.66
CA LEU A 102 -10.68 -20.46 16.72
C LEU A 102 -11.72 -20.43 17.85
N GLU A 103 -11.59 -19.48 18.79
CA GLU A 103 -12.58 -19.25 19.83
C GLU A 103 -13.69 -18.31 19.33
N ALA A 104 -14.96 -18.60 19.67
CA ALA A 104 -16.04 -17.64 19.49
C ALA A 104 -15.80 -16.39 20.37
N ALA A 105 -16.14 -15.19 19.87
CA ALA A 105 -15.87 -13.90 20.51
C ALA A 105 -16.74 -13.58 21.75
N THR A 106 -16.78 -14.51 22.71
CA THR A 106 -17.39 -14.33 24.03
C THR A 106 -16.64 -13.28 24.86
N PRO A 107 -17.31 -12.59 25.81
CA PRO A 107 -16.64 -11.63 26.70
C PRO A 107 -15.47 -12.25 27.48
N GLU A 108 -15.55 -13.53 27.81
CA GLU A 108 -14.52 -14.33 28.46
C GLU A 108 -13.32 -14.57 27.55
N ALA A 109 -13.54 -15.04 26.32
CA ALA A 109 -12.50 -15.27 25.32
C ALA A 109 -11.78 -13.97 24.96
N VAL A 110 -12.53 -12.91 24.64
CA VAL A 110 -11.99 -11.57 24.34
C VAL A 110 -11.17 -11.02 25.53
N ARG A 111 -11.59 -11.26 26.77
CA ARG A 111 -10.84 -10.87 27.98
C ARG A 111 -9.53 -11.64 28.13
N ARG A 112 -9.52 -12.96 27.88
CA ARG A 112 -8.28 -13.78 27.83
C ARG A 112 -7.36 -13.28 26.73
N ALA A 113 -7.89 -13.08 25.52
CA ALA A 113 -7.15 -12.63 24.35
C ALA A 113 -6.51 -11.24 24.54
N CYS A 114 -7.25 -10.27 25.09
CA CYS A 114 -6.69 -8.97 25.43
C CYS A 114 -5.56 -9.07 26.46
N LYS A 115 -5.68 -9.94 27.47
CA LYS A 115 -4.61 -10.18 28.44
C LYS A 115 -3.39 -10.80 27.76
N PHE A 116 -3.58 -11.84 26.95
CA PHE A 116 -2.53 -12.51 26.19
C PHE A 116 -1.77 -11.55 25.26
N VAL A 117 -2.48 -10.80 24.40
CA VAL A 117 -1.87 -9.81 23.47
C VAL A 117 -1.07 -8.75 24.22
N LEU A 118 -1.55 -8.28 25.38
CA LEU A 118 -0.85 -7.27 26.18
C LEU A 118 0.28 -7.84 27.05
N GLN A 119 0.35 -9.17 27.23
CA GLN A 119 1.37 -9.88 28.01
C GLN A 119 2.31 -10.76 27.16
N ALA A 120 2.21 -10.71 25.83
CA ALA A 120 3.25 -11.23 24.95
C ALA A 120 4.61 -10.57 25.31
N HIS A 121 5.66 -11.38 25.42
CA HIS A 121 6.96 -10.98 25.96
C HIS A 121 7.95 -10.51 24.87
N ASP A 122 8.93 -9.72 25.27
CA ASP A 122 9.96 -9.17 24.37
C ASP A 122 10.96 -10.26 23.96
N TRP A 123 11.06 -10.56 22.65
CA TRP A 123 11.93 -11.62 22.12
C TRP A 123 12.85 -11.14 20.98
N ASP A 124 14.17 -11.34 21.12
CA ASP A 124 15.20 -10.70 20.28
C ASP A 124 15.75 -11.62 19.15
N GLN A 125 14.89 -12.28 18.35
CA GLN A 125 15.35 -13.17 17.25
C GLN A 125 14.51 -13.08 15.95
N PRO A 126 15.14 -13.24 14.76
CA PRO A 126 14.44 -13.15 13.48
C PRO A 126 13.60 -14.41 13.20
N THR A 127 12.30 -14.18 13.03
CA THR A 127 11.24 -15.19 13.02
C THR A 127 10.97 -15.74 11.61
N SER A 128 10.06 -16.71 11.46
CA SER A 128 9.46 -17.01 10.16
C SER A 128 7.95 -17.14 10.24
N VAL A 129 7.22 -16.19 9.65
CA VAL A 129 5.74 -16.17 9.58
C VAL A 129 5.14 -17.42 8.92
N LEU A 130 5.95 -18.26 8.25
CA LEU A 130 5.47 -19.44 7.51
C LEU A 130 4.67 -20.40 8.41
N THR A 131 5.18 -20.75 9.59
CA THR A 131 4.53 -21.72 10.49
C THR A 131 3.24 -21.15 11.12
N PRO A 132 3.23 -19.91 11.66
CA PRO A 132 1.99 -19.22 12.04
C PRO A 132 0.96 -19.13 10.91
N LEU A 133 1.40 -18.85 9.68
CA LEU A 133 0.52 -18.73 8.53
C LEU A 133 -0.07 -20.09 8.13
N GLN A 134 0.73 -21.16 8.13
CA GLN A 134 0.26 -22.53 7.92
C GLN A 134 -0.78 -22.95 8.97
N LEU A 135 -0.54 -22.62 10.25
CA LEU A 135 -1.51 -22.88 11.33
C LEU A 135 -2.79 -22.06 11.14
N ALA A 136 -2.69 -20.76 10.79
CA ALA A 136 -3.83 -19.90 10.54
C ALA A 136 -4.72 -20.42 9.39
N PHE A 137 -4.12 -20.82 8.26
CA PHE A 137 -4.84 -21.50 7.18
C PHE A 137 -5.49 -22.80 7.68
N SER A 138 -4.82 -23.60 8.49
CA SER A 138 -5.38 -24.85 9.05
C SER A 138 -6.62 -24.59 9.92
N MET A 139 -6.55 -23.66 10.87
CA MET A 139 -7.68 -23.24 11.72
C MET A 139 -8.88 -22.76 10.88
N LEU A 140 -8.61 -22.02 9.80
CA LEU A 140 -9.63 -21.38 8.97
C LEU A 140 -10.37 -22.35 8.01
N ARG A 141 -9.84 -23.54 7.71
CA ARG A 141 -10.46 -24.48 6.74
C ARG A 141 -11.90 -24.84 7.07
N GLY A 142 -12.23 -25.03 8.36
CA GLY A 142 -13.58 -25.42 8.80
C GLY A 142 -14.60 -24.28 8.80
N HIS A 143 -14.17 -23.02 8.63
CA HIS A 143 -14.97 -21.83 8.95
C HIS A 143 -15.62 -21.16 7.73
N THR A 144 -16.05 -21.96 6.75
CA THR A 144 -16.54 -21.49 5.43
C THR A 144 -17.86 -20.69 5.45
N ALA A 145 -18.56 -20.64 6.59
CA ALA A 145 -19.75 -19.80 6.77
C ALA A 145 -19.41 -18.36 7.20
N ALA A 146 -18.14 -18.06 7.46
CA ALA A 146 -17.63 -16.74 7.83
C ALA A 146 -16.53 -16.30 6.86
N LEU A 147 -16.33 -15.00 6.67
CA LEU A 147 -15.19 -14.51 5.89
C LEU A 147 -13.90 -14.79 6.66
N GLN A 148 -13.05 -15.64 6.10
CA GLN A 148 -11.77 -16.02 6.68
C GLN A 148 -10.74 -14.90 6.46
N GLN A 149 -10.11 -14.43 7.55
CA GLN A 149 -9.18 -13.31 7.56
C GLN A 149 -7.92 -13.66 8.36
N ILE A 150 -6.77 -13.16 7.91
CA ILE A 150 -5.49 -13.26 8.61
C ILE A 150 -4.90 -11.86 8.69
N VAL A 151 -4.57 -11.38 9.89
CA VAL A 151 -3.93 -10.08 10.08
C VAL A 151 -2.51 -10.28 10.59
N ILE A 152 -1.51 -9.99 9.74
CA ILE A 152 -0.09 -10.06 10.07
C ILE A 152 0.41 -8.67 10.47
N ILE A 153 1.00 -8.56 11.65
CA ILE A 153 1.63 -7.34 12.17
C ILE A 153 3.09 -7.66 12.49
N THR A 154 4.03 -6.90 11.94
CA THR A 154 5.48 -7.13 12.08
C THR A 154 6.28 -5.81 12.17
N ASP A 155 7.42 -5.84 12.85
CA ASP A 155 8.39 -4.74 12.97
C ASP A 155 9.77 -5.01 12.31
N GLY A 156 9.97 -6.19 11.70
CA GLY A 156 11.25 -6.62 11.12
C GLY A 156 11.18 -7.30 9.74
N PRO A 157 12.34 -7.58 9.11
CA PRO A 157 12.45 -8.40 7.91
C PRO A 157 12.14 -9.89 8.16
N VAL A 158 11.01 -10.35 7.62
CA VAL A 158 10.55 -11.74 7.73
C VAL A 158 11.53 -12.72 7.05
N ARG A 159 11.81 -13.88 7.68
CA ARG A 159 12.69 -14.89 7.05
C ARG A 159 11.97 -15.74 6.00
N ALA A 160 12.68 -15.97 4.90
CA ALA A 160 12.29 -16.84 3.80
C ALA A 160 10.99 -16.43 3.08
N GLU A 161 10.79 -15.12 2.88
CA GLU A 161 9.64 -14.48 2.24
C GLU A 161 9.18 -15.19 0.95
N ARG A 162 10.10 -15.44 0.01
CA ARG A 162 9.80 -16.18 -1.25
C ARG A 162 9.39 -17.65 -1.06
N ARG A 163 9.50 -18.23 0.14
CA ARG A 163 8.90 -19.52 0.53
C ARG A 163 7.47 -19.33 1.05
N VAL A 164 7.22 -18.25 1.79
CA VAL A 164 5.87 -17.86 2.22
C VAL A 164 5.01 -17.49 1.02
N CYS A 165 5.54 -16.72 0.05
CA CYS A 165 4.82 -16.38 -1.18
C CYS A 165 4.37 -17.63 -1.94
N ARG A 166 5.26 -18.61 -2.14
CA ARG A 166 4.92 -19.88 -2.80
C ARG A 166 3.86 -20.66 -2.02
N PHE A 167 3.99 -20.80 -0.71
CA PHE A 167 2.95 -21.42 0.12
C PHE A 167 1.57 -20.75 -0.06
N VAL A 168 1.53 -19.41 -0.18
CA VAL A 168 0.28 -18.69 -0.45
C VAL A 168 -0.22 -18.89 -1.89
N GLN A 169 0.66 -19.02 -2.89
CA GLN A 169 0.26 -19.41 -4.26
C GLN A 169 -0.35 -20.82 -4.30
N ASP A 170 0.31 -21.78 -3.64
CA ASP A 170 -0.16 -23.17 -3.53
C ASP A 170 -1.51 -23.23 -2.78
N ALA A 171 -1.67 -22.47 -1.70
CA ALA A 171 -2.91 -22.39 -0.94
C ALA A 171 -4.04 -21.65 -1.69
N LEU A 172 -3.73 -20.61 -2.47
CA LEU A 172 -4.71 -19.95 -3.36
C LEU A 172 -5.27 -20.91 -4.41
N ALA A 173 -4.43 -21.81 -4.94
CA ALA A 173 -4.87 -22.84 -5.90
C ALA A 173 -5.78 -23.90 -5.25
N ASP A 174 -5.50 -24.30 -4.01
CA ASP A 174 -6.29 -25.28 -3.25
C ASP A 174 -7.64 -24.72 -2.71
N TRP A 175 -7.66 -23.44 -2.30
CA TRP A 175 -8.86 -22.80 -1.72
C TRP A 175 -9.72 -22.05 -2.75
N GLY A 176 -9.14 -21.67 -3.89
CA GLY A 176 -9.80 -20.87 -4.91
C GLY A 176 -10.36 -19.54 -4.37
N PRO A 177 -11.62 -19.18 -4.67
CA PRO A 177 -12.20 -17.89 -4.25
C PRO A 177 -12.34 -17.76 -2.72
N ASN A 178 -12.41 -18.87 -1.99
CA ASN A 178 -12.65 -18.88 -0.55
C ASN A 178 -11.36 -18.78 0.28
N ALA A 179 -10.22 -18.49 -0.35
CA ALA A 179 -8.94 -18.32 0.35
C ALA A 179 -8.99 -17.18 1.40
N PRO A 180 -8.32 -17.32 2.57
CA PRO A 180 -8.30 -16.29 3.60
C PRO A 180 -7.71 -14.97 3.11
N ARG A 181 -8.32 -13.87 3.51
CA ARG A 181 -7.87 -12.51 3.17
C ARG A 181 -6.72 -12.10 4.08
N ILE A 182 -5.53 -11.85 3.53
CA ILE A 182 -4.35 -11.46 4.33
C ILE A 182 -4.24 -9.93 4.37
N PHE A 183 -4.25 -9.37 5.57
CA PHE A 183 -4.01 -7.95 5.83
C PHE A 183 -2.67 -7.79 6.53
N THR A 184 -1.82 -6.89 6.04
CA THR A 184 -0.43 -6.74 6.49
C THR A 184 -0.16 -5.36 7.06
N PHE A 185 0.48 -5.29 8.23
CA PHE A 185 0.84 -4.05 8.89
C PHE A 185 2.32 -4.02 9.30
N GLY A 186 3.12 -3.32 8.52
CA GLY A 186 4.55 -3.13 8.77
C GLY A 186 4.86 -1.93 9.67
N ILE A 187 5.73 -2.11 10.65
CA ILE A 187 6.17 -1.08 11.60
C ILE A 187 7.64 -0.74 11.33
N GLY A 188 7.98 0.54 11.30
CA GLY A 188 9.37 1.00 11.15
C GLY A 188 9.90 0.95 9.71
N PRO A 189 11.24 0.94 9.54
CA PRO A 189 11.90 0.92 8.23
C PRO A 189 12.43 -0.46 7.81
N SER A 190 12.49 -1.45 8.72
CA SER A 190 13.17 -2.72 8.46
C SER A 190 12.31 -3.75 7.70
N VAL A 191 10.99 -3.57 7.73
CA VAL A 191 10.02 -4.43 7.06
C VAL A 191 10.12 -4.36 5.53
N ASN A 192 10.03 -5.51 4.86
CA ASN A 192 9.95 -5.58 3.41
C ASN A 192 8.52 -5.23 2.93
N LEU A 193 8.35 -4.06 2.30
CA LEU A 193 7.03 -3.63 1.83
C LEU A 193 6.52 -4.47 0.66
N TYR A 194 7.40 -4.99 -0.18
CA TYR A 194 7.02 -5.81 -1.34
C TYR A 194 6.39 -7.12 -0.91
N PHE A 195 7.05 -7.81 0.00
CA PHE A 195 6.54 -9.05 0.57
C PHE A 195 5.15 -8.85 1.19
N LEU A 196 4.98 -7.81 2.00
CA LEU A 196 3.71 -7.50 2.67
C LEU A 196 2.61 -7.05 1.70
N THR A 197 2.95 -6.25 0.68
CA THR A 197 2.01 -5.76 -0.34
C THR A 197 1.57 -6.86 -1.29
N TRP A 198 2.51 -7.70 -1.75
CA TRP A 198 2.19 -8.85 -2.58
C TRP A 198 1.26 -9.83 -1.84
N LEU A 199 1.58 -10.19 -0.60
CA LEU A 199 0.74 -11.08 0.23
C LEU A 199 -0.71 -10.60 0.34
N ALA A 200 -0.88 -9.30 0.56
CA ALA A 200 -2.18 -8.68 0.66
C ALA A 200 -2.92 -8.67 -0.68
N ALA A 201 -2.29 -8.18 -1.74
CA ALA A 201 -2.90 -8.04 -3.06
C ALA A 201 -3.43 -9.37 -3.62
N VAL A 202 -2.60 -10.43 -3.64
CA VAL A 202 -3.01 -11.73 -4.20
C VAL A 202 -4.11 -12.42 -3.41
N THR A 203 -4.36 -12.01 -2.16
CA THR A 203 -5.42 -12.54 -1.29
C THR A 203 -6.61 -11.58 -1.12
N ARG A 204 -6.76 -10.56 -1.98
CA ARG A 204 -7.82 -9.52 -1.91
C ARG A 204 -7.82 -8.69 -0.62
N GLY A 205 -6.72 -8.70 0.13
CA GLY A 205 -6.52 -7.90 1.34
C GLY A 205 -5.87 -6.54 1.07
N SER A 206 -5.34 -5.90 2.11
CA SER A 206 -4.65 -4.60 2.02
C SER A 206 -3.40 -4.53 2.89
N SER A 207 -2.36 -3.87 2.39
CA SER A 207 -1.08 -3.63 3.09
C SER A 207 -0.98 -2.19 3.60
N GLN A 208 -0.43 -1.99 4.79
CA GLN A 208 -0.03 -0.67 5.30
C GLN A 208 1.33 -0.73 6.00
N VAL A 209 2.12 0.34 5.88
CA VAL A 209 3.39 0.52 6.59
C VAL A 209 3.46 1.86 7.32
N THR A 210 4.17 1.91 8.44
CA THR A 210 4.39 3.15 9.19
C THR A 210 5.81 3.32 9.74
N ARG A 211 6.56 4.20 9.08
CA ARG A 211 7.87 4.71 9.55
C ARG A 211 7.76 5.66 10.77
N ASN A 212 6.55 6.02 11.23
CA ASN A 212 6.34 6.92 12.38
C ASN A 212 5.74 6.18 13.59
N PRO A 213 6.53 5.95 14.66
CA PRO A 213 6.09 5.38 15.95
C PRO A 213 4.78 5.97 16.50
N GLY A 214 4.67 7.29 16.55
CA GLY A 214 3.52 8.00 17.10
C GLY A 214 2.25 7.93 16.25
N SER A 215 2.26 7.15 15.17
CA SER A 215 1.07 6.91 14.34
C SER A 215 0.66 5.44 14.20
N VAL A 216 1.41 4.50 14.80
CA VAL A 216 1.11 3.05 14.75
C VAL A 216 -0.31 2.76 15.21
N ARG A 217 -0.63 3.12 16.47
CA ARG A 217 -1.97 2.99 17.08
C ARG A 217 -3.10 3.36 16.13
N ARG A 218 -3.04 4.60 15.61
CA ARG A 218 -4.10 5.23 14.81
C ARG A 218 -4.21 4.64 13.41
N ARG A 219 -3.09 4.24 12.79
CA ARG A 219 -3.10 3.59 11.47
C ARG A 219 -3.63 2.16 11.57
N LEU A 220 -3.13 1.38 12.53
CA LEU A 220 -3.57 0.00 12.73
C LEU A 220 -5.03 -0.08 13.19
N ASP A 221 -5.50 0.79 14.10
CA ASP A 221 -6.94 0.87 14.42
C ASP A 221 -7.78 1.14 13.17
N ARG A 222 -7.36 2.09 12.32
CA ARG A 222 -8.10 2.42 11.10
C ARG A 222 -8.14 1.25 10.13
N MET A 223 -7.03 0.54 9.94
CA MET A 223 -7.00 -0.67 9.11
C MET A 223 -7.94 -1.75 9.69
N LEU A 224 -7.84 -2.02 10.99
CA LEU A 224 -8.66 -3.01 11.70
C LEU A 224 -10.15 -2.62 11.80
N GLN A 225 -10.49 -1.35 11.67
CA GLN A 225 -11.87 -0.86 11.53
C GLN A 225 -12.35 -0.98 10.08
N ALA A 226 -11.49 -0.67 9.10
CA ALA A 226 -11.84 -0.74 7.69
C ALA A 226 -12.21 -2.17 7.26
N VAL A 227 -11.48 -3.18 7.74
CA VAL A 227 -11.71 -4.60 7.42
C VAL A 227 -12.75 -5.27 8.34
N ALA A 228 -13.43 -4.51 9.20
CA ALA A 228 -14.29 -5.06 10.24
C ALA A 228 -15.70 -5.47 9.76
N GLN A 229 -16.18 -4.87 8.67
CA GLN A 229 -17.55 -5.07 8.18
C GLN A 229 -17.54 -5.37 6.67
N PRO A 230 -17.34 -6.64 6.26
CA PRO A 230 -17.41 -7.05 4.87
C PRO A 230 -18.87 -7.12 4.43
N LEU A 231 -19.18 -6.57 3.25
CA LEU A 231 -20.54 -6.47 2.71
C LEU A 231 -20.74 -7.37 1.49
N VAL A 232 -19.79 -7.31 0.54
CA VAL A 232 -19.82 -8.11 -0.69
C VAL A 232 -18.44 -8.71 -0.93
N THR A 233 -18.36 -10.03 -1.06
CA THR A 233 -17.09 -10.75 -1.27
C THR A 233 -16.99 -11.34 -2.67
N ASN A 234 -15.78 -11.78 -3.05
CA ASN A 234 -15.49 -12.45 -4.32
C ASN A 234 -15.88 -11.62 -5.55
N ILE A 235 -15.68 -10.30 -5.47
CA ILE A 235 -16.05 -9.37 -6.53
C ILE A 235 -15.29 -9.72 -7.82
N ALA A 236 -16.03 -9.76 -8.93
CA ALA A 236 -15.50 -10.03 -10.26
C ALA A 236 -16.30 -9.26 -11.30
N ILE A 237 -15.60 -8.79 -12.34
CA ILE A 237 -16.23 -8.20 -13.52
C ILE A 237 -16.55 -9.33 -14.51
N ARG A 238 -17.74 -9.28 -15.13
CA ARG A 238 -18.13 -10.18 -16.21
C ARG A 238 -17.84 -9.59 -17.57
N ASP A 239 -17.56 -10.49 -18.51
CA ASP A 239 -17.61 -10.27 -19.95
C ASP A 239 -16.71 -9.11 -20.43
N LEU A 240 -15.56 -8.96 -19.76
CA LEU A 240 -14.46 -8.09 -20.21
C LEU A 240 -13.89 -8.59 -21.55
N PRO A 241 -13.54 -7.67 -22.47
CA PRO A 241 -12.76 -8.00 -23.65
C PRO A 241 -11.42 -8.71 -23.33
N PRO A 242 -10.89 -9.52 -24.26
CA PRO A 242 -9.52 -10.03 -24.15
C PRO A 242 -8.52 -8.86 -24.09
N GLY A 243 -7.40 -9.05 -23.41
CA GLY A 243 -6.37 -8.01 -23.27
C GLY A 243 -6.69 -6.90 -22.25
N CYS A 244 -7.84 -6.93 -21.58
CA CYS A 244 -8.15 -6.00 -20.49
C CYS A 244 -7.23 -6.21 -19.27
N GLU A 245 -6.62 -5.14 -18.79
CA GLU A 245 -5.84 -5.10 -17.55
C GLU A 245 -6.69 -4.60 -16.36
N LEU A 246 -6.40 -5.09 -15.16
CA LEU A 246 -7.11 -4.74 -13.92
C LEU A 246 -6.13 -4.58 -12.75
N TYR A 247 -6.26 -3.50 -11.99
CA TYR A 247 -5.46 -3.22 -10.80
C TYR A 247 -6.30 -2.55 -9.71
N PRO A 248 -6.29 -3.04 -8.47
CA PRO A 248 -5.78 -4.35 -8.03
C PRO A 248 -6.54 -5.53 -8.67
N TYR A 249 -5.80 -6.62 -8.96
CA TYR A 249 -6.35 -7.93 -9.29
C TYR A 249 -5.67 -9.01 -8.42
N PRO A 250 -6.42 -9.95 -7.81
CA PRO A 250 -7.87 -10.06 -7.78
C PRO A 250 -8.54 -8.88 -7.05
N ILE A 251 -9.75 -8.51 -7.50
CA ILE A 251 -10.47 -7.33 -6.98
C ILE A 251 -10.77 -7.50 -5.48
N PRO A 252 -10.49 -6.50 -4.61
CA PRO A 252 -10.84 -6.52 -3.20
C PRO A 252 -12.31 -6.79 -2.92
N ASP A 253 -12.60 -7.36 -1.75
CA ASP A 253 -13.97 -7.43 -1.23
C ASP A 253 -14.44 -6.02 -0.80
N LEU A 254 -15.73 -5.73 -0.86
CA LEU A 254 -16.30 -4.46 -0.44
C LEU A 254 -16.57 -4.44 1.07
N TYR A 255 -16.09 -3.39 1.73
CA TYR A 255 -16.27 -3.15 3.16
C TYR A 255 -17.01 -1.83 3.42
N ALA A 256 -17.74 -1.74 4.53
CA ALA A 256 -18.56 -0.57 4.86
C ALA A 256 -17.78 0.76 5.02
N ALA A 257 -16.47 0.69 5.25
CA ALA A 257 -15.65 1.85 5.60
C ALA A 257 -15.04 2.62 4.42
N ALA A 258 -14.98 2.04 3.21
CA ALA A 258 -14.34 2.64 2.05
C ALA A 258 -14.84 2.03 0.73
N PRO A 259 -14.90 2.82 -0.36
CA PRO A 259 -15.17 2.27 -1.69
C PRO A 259 -14.01 1.39 -2.18
N VAL A 260 -14.34 0.38 -2.98
CA VAL A 260 -13.35 -0.34 -3.80
C VAL A 260 -13.15 0.48 -5.08
N VAL A 261 -11.90 0.72 -5.45
CA VAL A 261 -11.52 1.34 -6.74
C VAL A 261 -10.68 0.33 -7.51
N VAL A 262 -11.00 0.13 -8.78
CA VAL A 262 -10.23 -0.71 -9.70
C VAL A 262 -9.96 0.11 -10.95
N THR A 263 -8.70 0.30 -11.30
CA THR A 263 -8.31 0.92 -12.57
C THR A 263 -7.83 -0.14 -13.56
N GLY A 264 -7.80 0.21 -14.84
CA GLY A 264 -7.45 -0.74 -15.87
C GLY A 264 -7.33 -0.10 -17.24
N LYS A 265 -6.93 -0.92 -18.21
CA LYS A 265 -6.88 -0.57 -19.63
C LYS A 265 -7.71 -1.56 -20.44
N MET A 266 -8.39 -1.07 -21.46
CA MET A 266 -9.14 -1.90 -22.41
C MET A 266 -8.16 -2.66 -23.31
N GLY A 267 -8.54 -3.85 -23.77
CA GLY A 267 -7.79 -4.54 -24.83
C GLY A 267 -7.88 -3.82 -26.18
N ASP A 268 -6.90 -4.04 -27.05
CA ASP A 268 -6.72 -3.33 -28.33
C ASP A 268 -7.92 -3.49 -29.29
N ASP A 269 -8.56 -4.68 -29.28
CA ASP A 269 -9.75 -5.01 -30.10
C ASP A 269 -10.94 -4.07 -29.89
N ALA A 270 -10.98 -3.31 -28.77
CA ALA A 270 -12.02 -2.32 -28.50
C ALA A 270 -11.95 -1.08 -29.43
N GLY A 271 -10.86 -0.90 -30.18
CA GLY A 271 -10.65 0.22 -31.10
C GLY A 271 -11.05 -0.05 -32.56
N GLU A 272 -10.58 -1.16 -33.14
CA GLU A 272 -10.60 -1.34 -34.61
C GLU A 272 -11.82 -2.12 -35.15
N GLY A 273 -12.51 -2.89 -34.29
CA GLY A 273 -13.55 -3.86 -34.72
C GLY A 273 -15.00 -3.37 -34.70
N GLY A 274 -15.28 -2.11 -34.38
CA GLY A 274 -16.65 -1.59 -34.18
C GLY A 274 -17.37 -2.11 -32.92
N GLY A 275 -16.76 -3.06 -32.20
CA GLY A 275 -17.14 -3.48 -30.85
C GLY A 275 -16.74 -2.42 -29.83
N GLY A 276 -17.44 -1.27 -29.86
CA GLY A 276 -17.18 -0.16 -28.97
C GLY A 276 -17.31 -0.53 -27.49
N VAL A 277 -16.68 0.28 -26.62
CA VAL A 277 -16.63 0.11 -25.17
C VAL A 277 -18.02 -0.28 -24.62
N PRO A 278 -18.16 -1.42 -23.91
CA PRO A 278 -19.46 -2.04 -23.64
C PRO A 278 -20.38 -1.10 -22.85
N LEU A 279 -21.61 -0.85 -23.32
CA LEU A 279 -22.53 0.16 -22.74
C LEU A 279 -22.83 -0.03 -21.24
N HIS A 280 -22.54 -1.19 -20.67
CA HIS A 280 -22.62 -1.46 -19.25
C HIS A 280 -21.64 -2.58 -18.86
N VAL A 281 -21.18 -2.55 -17.61
CA VAL A 281 -20.39 -3.62 -17.00
C VAL A 281 -21.27 -4.38 -16.00
N GLU A 282 -21.33 -5.71 -16.11
CA GLU A 282 -21.94 -6.55 -15.05
C GLU A 282 -20.89 -6.94 -14.01
N LEU A 283 -21.08 -6.46 -12.78
CA LEU A 283 -20.33 -6.87 -11.60
C LEU A 283 -21.05 -8.06 -10.96
N ARG A 284 -20.29 -9.01 -10.43
CA ARG A 284 -20.80 -10.11 -9.58
C ARG A 284 -20.00 -10.22 -8.29
N GLY A 285 -20.62 -10.77 -7.26
CA GLY A 285 -20.02 -11.08 -5.97
C GLY A 285 -20.94 -11.97 -5.14
N VAL A 286 -20.68 -12.07 -3.84
CA VAL A 286 -21.46 -12.86 -2.88
C VAL A 286 -21.83 -12.00 -1.67
N LEU A 287 -23.10 -12.05 -1.25
CA LEU A 287 -23.61 -11.37 -0.05
C LEU A 287 -23.40 -12.24 1.20
N ALA A 288 -23.50 -11.63 2.39
CA ALA A 288 -23.39 -12.35 3.67
C ALA A 288 -24.42 -13.48 3.85
N SER A 289 -25.53 -13.44 3.10
CA SER A 289 -26.54 -14.50 3.03
C SER A 289 -26.15 -15.69 2.12
N GLY A 290 -24.98 -15.67 1.50
CA GLY A 290 -24.56 -16.62 0.46
C GLY A 290 -25.21 -16.38 -0.91
N ALA A 291 -26.12 -15.40 -1.02
CA ALA A 291 -26.78 -15.08 -2.29
C ALA A 291 -25.80 -14.38 -3.28
N PRO A 292 -25.92 -14.63 -4.59
CA PRO A 292 -25.09 -13.98 -5.59
C PRO A 292 -25.49 -12.50 -5.75
N TRP A 293 -24.56 -11.59 -5.42
CA TRP A 293 -24.69 -10.18 -5.75
C TRP A 293 -24.49 -9.97 -7.25
N LYS A 294 -25.26 -9.06 -7.83
CA LYS A 294 -25.09 -8.58 -9.20
C LYS A 294 -25.39 -7.09 -9.26
N PHE A 295 -24.57 -6.34 -9.98
CA PHE A 295 -24.82 -4.93 -10.26
C PHE A 295 -24.47 -4.60 -11.72
N ARG A 296 -25.25 -3.73 -12.36
CA ARG A 296 -25.00 -3.29 -13.73
C ARG A 296 -24.54 -1.84 -13.71
N ALA A 297 -23.22 -1.63 -13.74
CA ALA A 297 -22.64 -0.30 -13.78
C ALA A 297 -22.78 0.29 -15.19
N ALA A 298 -23.33 1.50 -15.29
CA ALA A 298 -23.25 2.29 -16.50
C ALA A 298 -21.83 2.85 -16.67
N LEU A 299 -21.42 3.07 -17.92
CA LEU A 299 -20.18 3.76 -18.25
C LEU A 299 -20.47 5.23 -18.51
N SER A 300 -19.61 6.09 -17.99
CA SER A 300 -19.60 7.52 -18.26
C SER A 300 -18.23 7.92 -18.81
N ASP A 301 -18.21 8.90 -19.71
CA ASP A 301 -16.97 9.55 -20.11
C ASP A 301 -16.35 10.29 -18.92
N ALA A 302 -15.02 10.18 -18.76
CA ALA A 302 -14.27 10.81 -17.68
C ALA A 302 -13.98 12.30 -17.95
N GLY A 303 -14.17 12.77 -19.19
CA GLY A 303 -13.80 14.10 -19.64
C GLY A 303 -12.35 14.43 -19.31
N ASN A 304 -12.15 15.52 -18.58
CA ASN A 304 -10.84 16.03 -18.20
C ASN A 304 -10.28 15.41 -16.90
N LEU A 305 -10.89 14.35 -16.34
CA LEU A 305 -10.35 13.66 -15.17
C LEU A 305 -9.13 12.80 -15.58
N PRO A 306 -7.96 12.94 -14.95
CA PRO A 306 -6.78 12.15 -15.30
C PRO A 306 -6.86 10.74 -14.70
N LEU A 307 -7.56 9.81 -15.36
CA LEU A 307 -7.73 8.43 -14.87
C LEU A 307 -6.38 7.70 -14.72
N CYS A 308 -5.39 8.04 -15.54
CA CYS A 308 -4.01 7.56 -15.43
C CYS A 308 -3.31 7.88 -14.09
N SER A 309 -3.87 8.78 -13.27
CA SER A 309 -3.40 9.07 -11.91
C SER A 309 -4.23 8.39 -10.81
N VAL A 310 -5.43 7.92 -11.14
CA VAL A 310 -6.29 7.14 -10.24
C VAL A 310 -5.71 5.73 -10.15
N GLY A 311 -5.65 5.15 -8.94
CA GLY A 311 -5.09 3.80 -8.72
C GLY A 311 -3.58 3.66 -8.97
N ALA A 312 -2.93 4.56 -9.71
CA ALA A 312 -1.55 4.43 -10.16
C ALA A 312 -0.52 4.17 -9.05
N ARG A 313 -0.74 4.66 -7.82
CA ARG A 313 0.12 4.33 -6.68
C ARG A 313 0.01 2.88 -6.23
N GLU A 314 -1.20 2.34 -6.21
CA GLU A 314 -1.48 0.94 -5.87
C GLU A 314 -0.98 0.01 -6.99
N GLN A 315 -1.19 0.40 -8.25
CA GLN A 315 -0.66 -0.28 -9.43
C GLN A 315 0.88 -0.35 -9.42
N VAL A 316 1.57 0.78 -9.16
CA VAL A 316 3.03 0.83 -9.00
C VAL A 316 3.49 -0.05 -7.82
N ASP A 317 2.83 0.01 -6.67
CA ASP A 317 3.22 -0.79 -5.50
C ASP A 317 3.04 -2.30 -5.72
N ILE A 318 1.98 -2.73 -6.42
CA ILE A 318 1.73 -4.13 -6.79
C ILE A 318 2.78 -4.61 -7.81
N LEU A 319 2.96 -3.90 -8.92
CA LEU A 319 3.91 -4.29 -9.97
C LEU A 319 5.36 -4.29 -9.48
N THR A 320 5.74 -3.37 -8.59
CA THR A 320 7.07 -3.40 -7.95
C THR A 320 7.22 -4.65 -7.08
N ALA A 321 6.16 -5.05 -6.38
CA ALA A 321 6.19 -6.25 -5.53
C ALA A 321 6.25 -7.56 -6.34
N GLU A 322 5.58 -7.64 -7.49
CA GLU A 322 5.71 -8.75 -8.44
C GLU A 322 7.10 -8.79 -9.09
N ALA A 323 7.64 -7.64 -9.50
CA ALA A 323 9.01 -7.53 -10.01
C ALA A 323 10.03 -8.01 -8.98
N TRP A 324 9.87 -7.64 -7.70
CA TRP A 324 10.68 -8.13 -6.58
C TRP A 324 10.55 -9.64 -6.37
N LEU A 325 9.32 -10.20 -6.39
CA LEU A 325 9.09 -11.63 -6.15
C LEU A 325 9.76 -12.49 -7.23
N HIS A 326 9.53 -12.15 -8.50
CA HIS A 326 9.99 -12.92 -9.65
C HIS A 326 11.41 -12.54 -10.12
N GLY A 327 11.98 -11.42 -9.64
CA GLY A 327 13.25 -10.88 -10.14
C GLY A 327 13.15 -10.32 -11.57
N ASN A 328 11.95 -9.93 -11.99
CA ASN A 328 11.64 -9.61 -13.38
C ASN A 328 12.06 -8.17 -13.74
N LYS A 329 13.16 -8.05 -14.48
CA LYS A 329 13.70 -6.75 -14.95
C LYS A 329 12.77 -6.03 -15.95
N GLN A 330 11.90 -6.74 -16.64
CA GLN A 330 10.94 -6.13 -17.58
C GLN A 330 9.82 -5.41 -16.82
N LEU A 331 9.21 -6.06 -15.83
CA LEU A 331 8.26 -5.40 -14.91
C LEU A 331 8.90 -4.19 -14.20
N ALA A 332 10.17 -4.26 -13.82
CA ALA A 332 10.88 -3.11 -13.23
C ALA A 332 10.99 -1.91 -14.20
N HIS A 333 11.12 -2.15 -15.52
CA HIS A 333 11.09 -1.08 -16.52
C HIS A 333 9.68 -0.52 -16.76
N GLU A 334 8.65 -1.36 -16.74
CA GLU A 334 7.24 -0.94 -16.83
C GLU A 334 6.82 -0.11 -15.61
N VAL A 335 7.21 -0.53 -14.40
CA VAL A 335 7.10 0.25 -13.15
C VAL A 335 7.80 1.60 -13.31
N THR A 336 8.98 1.66 -13.92
CA THR A 336 9.71 2.92 -14.14
C THR A 336 8.93 3.85 -15.07
N ALA A 337 8.39 3.33 -16.20
CA ALA A 337 7.62 4.13 -17.16
C ALA A 337 6.32 4.68 -16.55
N MET A 338 5.56 3.82 -15.87
CA MET A 338 4.32 4.19 -15.17
C MET A 338 4.56 5.19 -14.03
N SER A 339 5.67 5.01 -13.30
CA SER A 339 6.09 5.90 -12.22
C SER A 339 6.36 7.33 -12.73
N VAL A 340 6.87 7.48 -13.97
CA VAL A 340 7.00 8.78 -14.63
C VAL A 340 5.65 9.32 -15.11
N SER A 341 4.90 8.55 -15.91
CA SER A 341 3.69 9.04 -16.59
C SER A 341 2.59 9.45 -15.60
N ALA A 342 2.34 8.64 -14.56
CA ALA A 342 1.38 8.95 -13.52
C ALA A 342 1.92 9.92 -12.45
N SER A 343 3.19 10.31 -12.53
CA SER A 343 3.91 11.13 -11.56
C SER A 343 3.92 10.57 -10.12
N VAL A 344 4.15 9.26 -9.99
CA VAL A 344 4.16 8.51 -8.72
C VAL A 344 5.54 7.93 -8.46
N VAL A 345 6.20 8.30 -7.35
CA VAL A 345 7.53 7.74 -7.00
C VAL A 345 7.46 6.24 -6.71
N SER A 346 8.41 5.47 -7.26
CA SER A 346 8.60 4.02 -7.02
C SER A 346 9.96 3.76 -6.33
N GLU A 347 10.47 2.53 -6.35
CA GLU A 347 11.88 2.27 -5.99
C GLU A 347 12.84 2.65 -7.13
N HIS A 348 12.40 2.51 -8.38
CA HIS A 348 13.23 2.70 -9.56
C HIS A 348 13.29 4.16 -10.03
N THR A 349 12.61 5.07 -9.32
CA THR A 349 12.56 6.51 -9.60
C THR A 349 12.80 7.34 -8.35
N ARG A 350 13.01 8.66 -8.51
CA ARG A 350 13.21 9.60 -7.41
C ARG A 350 12.42 10.89 -7.62
N MET A 351 11.96 11.50 -6.52
CA MET A 351 11.45 12.88 -6.48
C MET A 351 12.24 13.71 -5.45
N LEU A 352 12.43 14.99 -5.76
CA LEU A 352 13.67 15.73 -5.54
C LEU A 352 13.36 17.27 -5.39
N LEU A 353 14.31 18.22 -5.31
CA LEU A 353 14.03 19.69 -5.13
C LEU A 353 15.06 20.59 -5.87
N VAL A 354 14.72 21.18 -7.04
CA VAL A 354 15.65 22.00 -7.86
C VAL A 354 15.14 23.43 -8.07
N ASP A 355 16.07 24.38 -7.96
CA ASP A 355 15.87 25.79 -8.29
C ASP A 355 16.24 26.04 -9.76
N THR A 356 15.28 26.54 -10.55
CA THR A 356 15.39 26.70 -12.00
C THR A 356 14.59 27.91 -12.49
N THR A 357 15.02 28.50 -13.61
CA THR A 357 14.33 29.64 -14.23
C THR A 357 13.20 29.17 -15.15
N ARG A 358 12.23 30.03 -15.46
CA ARG A 358 11.14 29.65 -16.38
C ARG A 358 11.62 29.19 -17.77
N PRO A 359 12.58 29.87 -18.44
CA PRO A 359 13.13 29.38 -19.71
C PRO A 359 13.83 28.03 -19.60
N LEU A 360 14.52 27.75 -18.49
CA LEU A 360 15.12 26.43 -18.25
C LEU A 360 14.04 25.37 -18.02
N LEU A 361 12.96 25.66 -17.28
CA LEU A 361 11.84 24.73 -17.10
C LEU A 361 11.16 24.39 -18.43
N ASP A 362 10.93 25.39 -19.29
CA ASP A 362 10.36 25.18 -20.62
C ASP A 362 11.34 24.39 -21.52
N GLN A 363 12.65 24.59 -21.38
CA GLN A 363 13.67 23.77 -22.04
C GLN A 363 13.69 22.32 -21.53
N ILE A 364 13.58 22.07 -20.22
CA ILE A 364 13.48 20.71 -19.66
C ILE A 364 12.27 19.98 -20.26
N HIS A 365 11.15 20.68 -20.43
CA HIS A 365 9.94 20.10 -21.03
C HIS A 365 10.18 19.70 -22.50
N CYS A 366 10.82 20.56 -23.31
CA CYS A 366 11.21 20.24 -24.68
C CYS A 366 12.22 19.08 -24.76
N ASP A 367 13.29 19.12 -23.97
CA ASP A 367 14.32 18.07 -23.92
C ASP A 367 13.72 16.72 -23.43
N CYS A 368 12.71 16.74 -22.56
CA CYS A 368 11.94 15.57 -22.12
C CYS A 368 11.09 14.99 -23.26
N LEU A 369 10.28 15.81 -23.93
CA LEU A 369 9.45 15.38 -25.07
C LEU A 369 10.28 14.81 -26.23
N GLN A 370 11.53 15.28 -26.39
CA GLN A 370 12.46 14.80 -27.41
C GLN A 370 13.31 13.59 -26.96
N SER A 371 13.17 13.12 -25.71
CA SER A 371 14.03 12.11 -25.08
C SER A 371 15.53 12.45 -25.09
N GLN A 372 15.86 13.75 -25.00
CA GLN A 372 17.22 14.32 -25.02
C GLN A 372 17.60 14.99 -23.68
N LEU A 373 17.05 14.50 -22.56
CA LEU A 373 17.37 15.01 -21.22
C LEU A 373 18.88 14.93 -20.93
N LYS A 374 19.44 16.09 -20.59
CA LYS A 374 20.85 16.29 -20.25
C LYS A 374 21.09 16.00 -18.75
N PRO A 375 22.36 15.82 -18.33
CA PRO A 375 22.69 15.78 -16.90
C PRO A 375 22.18 17.02 -16.17
N ILE A 376 21.61 16.82 -14.99
CA ILE A 376 20.80 17.82 -14.26
C ILE A 376 21.42 19.22 -14.16
N HIS A 377 22.74 19.33 -14.02
CA HIS A 377 23.44 20.61 -13.90
C HIS A 377 23.22 21.56 -15.09
N HIS A 378 22.77 21.07 -16.25
CA HIS A 378 22.35 21.90 -17.40
C HIS A 378 21.04 22.69 -17.16
N TYR A 379 20.27 22.34 -16.12
CA TYR A 379 18.92 22.84 -15.89
C TYR A 379 18.76 23.62 -14.58
N ILE A 380 19.84 23.84 -13.84
CA ILE A 380 19.86 24.54 -12.55
C ILE A 380 20.12 26.05 -12.80
N HIS A 381 19.47 26.93 -12.03
CA HIS A 381 19.67 28.38 -12.15
C HIS A 381 21.13 28.82 -11.94
N SER A 382 21.88 28.15 -11.06
CA SER A 382 23.27 28.47 -10.72
C SER A 382 24.02 27.18 -10.38
N PRO A 383 25.34 27.06 -10.67
CA PRO A 383 26.18 25.98 -10.16
C PRO A 383 26.18 25.85 -8.62
N THR A 384 25.73 26.89 -7.91
CA THR A 384 25.63 26.93 -6.44
C THR A 384 24.21 26.75 -5.90
N ALA A 385 23.19 26.58 -6.75
CA ALA A 385 21.82 26.42 -6.27
C ALA A 385 21.56 24.97 -5.77
N PRO A 386 20.79 24.79 -4.69
CA PRO A 386 20.70 23.51 -4.00
C PRO A 386 19.92 22.46 -4.79
N VAL A 387 20.42 21.23 -4.76
CA VAL A 387 19.77 20.03 -5.31
C VAL A 387 19.25 19.17 -4.16
N THR A 388 17.93 19.26 -3.95
CA THR A 388 17.07 18.43 -3.11
C THR A 388 16.96 16.96 -3.51
N MET A 389 17.03 16.00 -2.58
CA MET A 389 16.23 14.78 -2.66
C MET A 389 15.02 14.92 -1.72
N VAL A 390 13.81 14.51 -2.12
CA VAL A 390 12.61 14.57 -1.25
C VAL A 390 12.53 13.25 -0.47
N PRO A 391 12.82 13.26 0.85
CA PRO A 391 12.96 12.03 1.61
C PRO A 391 11.61 11.36 1.87
N GLY A 392 11.59 10.03 1.82
CA GLY A 392 10.46 9.22 2.27
C GLY A 392 9.35 8.95 1.24
N LEU A 393 9.42 9.54 0.03
CA LEU A 393 8.55 9.16 -1.09
C LEU A 393 8.95 7.81 -1.72
N THR A 394 10.23 7.44 -1.61
CA THR A 394 10.71 6.09 -1.95
C THR A 394 10.27 5.11 -0.86
N ALA A 395 9.54 4.07 -1.29
CA ALA A 395 8.98 3.05 -0.41
C ALA A 395 9.46 1.63 -0.78
N GLY A 396 10.69 1.53 -1.28
CA GLY A 396 11.38 0.23 -1.41
C GLY A 396 12.15 -0.11 -0.15
N PHE A 397 11.93 -1.30 0.40
CA PHE A 397 12.73 -1.92 1.45
C PHE A 397 12.67 -3.45 1.28
N GLY A 398 13.78 -4.12 1.59
CA GLY A 398 14.06 -5.52 1.22
C GLY A 398 15.53 -5.82 0.92
N GLY A 399 16.43 -4.82 1.01
CA GLY A 399 17.88 -5.00 0.87
C GLY A 399 18.52 -5.59 2.13
N THR A 400 19.29 -6.67 1.97
CA THR A 400 19.94 -7.43 3.06
C THR A 400 21.04 -6.70 3.84
N ALA A 401 21.31 -5.44 3.52
CA ALA A 401 22.31 -4.59 4.17
C ALA A 401 21.80 -3.86 5.42
N ALA A 402 20.50 -3.92 5.72
CA ALA A 402 19.87 -3.20 6.84
C ALA A 402 20.15 -3.83 8.23
N ARG A 403 21.44 -3.97 8.61
CA ARG A 403 21.87 -4.48 9.92
C ARG A 403 22.55 -3.38 10.74
N PRO A 404 21.84 -2.73 11.69
CA PRO A 404 22.45 -1.74 12.57
C PRO A 404 23.55 -2.38 13.44
N ALA A 405 24.73 -1.76 13.49
CA ALA A 405 25.74 -2.13 14.48
C ALA A 405 25.26 -1.74 15.90
N PRO A 406 25.58 -2.52 16.94
CA PRO A 406 25.12 -2.25 18.31
C PRO A 406 25.68 -0.93 18.83
N ALA A 407 24.80 -0.01 19.22
CA ALA A 407 25.19 1.32 19.69
C ALA A 407 25.86 1.28 21.07
N LYS A 408 27.01 1.96 21.20
CA LYS A 408 27.65 2.24 22.50
C LYS A 408 26.95 3.44 23.20
N PRO A 409 26.89 3.47 24.55
CA PRO A 409 26.06 4.43 25.27
C PRO A 409 26.69 5.81 25.45
N ASN A 410 25.81 6.82 25.41
CA ASN A 410 25.89 8.18 25.97
C ASN A 410 27.01 9.15 25.55
N GLY A 411 26.57 10.35 25.17
CA GLY A 411 27.34 11.59 25.17
C GLY A 411 26.38 12.78 25.06
N GLU A 412 26.29 13.61 26.11
CA GLU A 412 25.40 14.78 26.11
C GLU A 412 25.94 15.92 25.24
N ALA A 413 25.05 16.71 24.64
CA ALA A 413 25.41 17.98 24.00
C ALA A 413 24.27 19.01 24.09
N ARG A 414 24.55 20.15 24.75
CA ARG A 414 23.70 21.35 24.67
C ARG A 414 24.10 22.18 23.42
N GLY A 415 23.13 22.81 22.76
CA GLY A 415 23.36 23.72 21.63
C GLY A 415 22.29 24.80 21.57
N GLN A 416 22.67 26.03 21.22
CA GLN A 416 21.80 27.21 21.26
C GLN A 416 20.97 27.41 19.99
N GLN A 417 19.91 28.21 20.09
CA GLN A 417 18.93 28.45 19.03
C GLN A 417 18.99 29.92 18.56
N GLN A 418 19.17 30.16 17.27
CA GLN A 418 19.11 31.50 16.66
C GLN A 418 18.12 31.53 15.50
N ARG A 419 17.27 32.57 15.46
CA ARG A 419 16.29 32.79 14.39
C ARG A 419 16.86 33.74 13.34
N ARG A 420 16.60 33.46 12.06
CA ARG A 420 16.48 34.46 10.98
C ARG A 420 15.20 34.19 10.19
N HIS A 421 14.70 35.22 9.52
CA HIS A 421 13.54 35.13 8.63
C HIS A 421 13.94 35.54 7.22
N SER A 422 13.59 34.72 6.25
CA SER A 422 13.57 35.04 4.83
C SER A 422 12.25 34.52 4.25
N ARG A 423 11.68 35.25 3.30
CA ARG A 423 10.52 34.78 2.52
C ARG A 423 11.04 34.08 1.27
N MET A 424 10.45 32.95 0.92
CA MET A 424 10.69 32.25 -0.34
C MET A 424 9.35 32.06 -1.06
N ASN A 425 9.33 32.33 -2.36
CA ASN A 425 8.21 32.04 -3.26
C ASN A 425 8.61 30.84 -4.14
N SER A 426 7.65 29.96 -4.43
CA SER A 426 7.77 28.75 -5.28
C SER A 426 8.76 27.66 -4.81
N CYS A 427 8.42 26.40 -5.11
CA CYS A 427 9.27 25.21 -4.93
C CYS A 427 9.01 24.24 -6.10
N VAL A 428 10.06 23.72 -6.75
CA VAL A 428 10.04 22.79 -7.92
C VAL A 428 11.21 21.77 -7.76
N SER A 429 11.28 20.66 -8.54
CA SER A 429 11.75 19.35 -7.98
C SER A 429 12.64 18.33 -8.78
N VAL A 430 13.99 18.46 -8.75
CA VAL A 430 15.08 17.53 -9.24
C VAL A 430 16.32 17.63 -8.27
N GLY A 431 17.36 16.79 -8.01
CA GLY A 431 18.11 15.61 -8.52
C GLY A 431 18.84 14.78 -7.41
N GLU A 432 19.82 13.93 -7.76
CA GLU A 432 20.46 12.87 -6.89
C GLU A 432 21.89 13.17 -6.34
N TRP A 433 22.55 12.14 -5.75
CA TRP A 433 23.93 12.07 -5.22
C TRP A 433 24.70 10.86 -5.82
N GLU A 434 26.03 10.99 -5.93
CA GLU A 434 27.01 9.88 -5.98
C GLU A 434 28.06 10.13 -4.87
N ASP A 435 28.71 9.08 -4.35
CA ASP A 435 29.68 9.17 -3.24
C ASP A 435 31.12 9.40 -3.75
N GLU A 436 31.88 10.28 -3.09
CA GLU A 436 33.35 10.36 -3.14
C GLU A 436 33.92 10.15 -1.73
N ASP A 437 35.09 9.50 -1.64
CA ASP A 437 35.73 9.10 -0.38
C ASP A 437 36.64 10.20 0.24
N GLU A 438 36.95 10.00 1.53
CA GLU A 438 37.98 10.62 2.38
C GLU A 438 37.75 11.99 3.11
N ASP A 439 38.13 11.92 4.41
CA ASP A 439 38.64 12.94 5.33
C ASP A 439 37.77 13.95 6.12
N GLU A 440 38.38 14.44 7.22
CA GLU A 440 37.72 14.95 8.42
C GLU A 440 37.24 16.42 8.31
N GLY A 441 35.97 16.70 8.67
CA GLY A 441 35.42 18.07 8.62
C GLY A 441 34.15 18.34 9.44
N GLU A 442 34.32 18.83 10.67
CA GLU A 442 33.40 19.57 11.56
C GLU A 442 31.84 19.47 11.41
N ARG A 443 31.16 19.12 12.51
CA ARG A 443 29.68 19.02 12.58
C ARG A 443 28.95 20.37 12.51
N ARG A 444 27.90 20.49 11.68
CA ARG A 444 26.72 21.33 11.99
C ARG A 444 25.40 20.63 11.66
N HIS A 445 24.46 20.63 12.60
CA HIS A 445 23.07 20.19 12.41
C HIS A 445 22.13 21.39 12.51
N ASN A 446 21.12 21.46 11.65
CA ASN A 446 20.00 22.39 11.81
C ASN A 446 18.67 21.67 11.57
N ARG A 447 17.81 21.59 12.59
CA ARG A 447 16.43 21.14 12.46
C ARG A 447 15.52 22.35 12.18
N LEU A 448 14.67 22.26 11.17
CA LEU A 448 13.47 23.10 11.08
C LEU A 448 12.22 22.28 11.42
N LEU A 449 11.34 22.87 12.21
CA LEU A 449 9.98 22.41 12.46
C LEU A 449 9.03 23.51 11.98
N VAL A 450 8.14 23.18 11.05
CA VAL A 450 7.10 24.07 10.52
C VAL A 450 5.79 23.28 10.43
N PRO A 451 4.64 23.80 10.91
CA PRO A 451 3.37 23.09 10.88
C PRO A 451 2.72 23.08 9.48
N PRO A 452 1.78 22.15 9.21
CA PRO A 452 1.11 22.06 7.92
C PRO A 452 -0.02 23.10 7.77
N SER A 453 -0.05 23.82 6.65
CA SER A 453 -1.18 24.69 6.27
C SER A 453 -1.57 24.52 4.79
N SER A 454 -2.89 24.49 4.56
CA SER A 454 -3.57 24.78 3.28
C SER A 454 -2.97 24.20 1.98
N LEU A 455 -3.40 22.99 1.62
CA LEU A 455 -3.38 22.52 0.23
C LEU A 455 -4.65 23.04 -0.46
N SER A 456 -4.54 24.10 -1.27
CA SER A 456 -5.54 24.58 -2.25
C SER A 456 -4.94 25.69 -3.11
N GLN A 457 -5.29 25.72 -4.40
CA GLN A 457 -4.94 26.78 -5.38
C GLN A 457 -3.43 27.02 -5.66
N ALA A 458 -2.79 26.07 -6.35
CA ALA A 458 -1.75 26.38 -7.34
C ALA A 458 -1.63 25.23 -8.36
N ILE A 459 -1.51 25.56 -9.64
CA ILE A 459 -1.09 24.61 -10.69
C ILE A 459 0.43 24.46 -10.59
N LEU A 460 0.93 23.22 -10.58
CA LEU A 460 2.35 22.92 -10.42
C LEU A 460 2.82 21.95 -11.51
N GLY A 461 3.50 22.50 -12.52
CA GLY A 461 4.23 21.69 -13.50
C GLY A 461 5.34 20.92 -12.80
N SER A 462 5.25 19.59 -12.85
CA SER A 462 6.20 18.69 -12.19
C SER A 462 7.09 18.04 -13.25
N VAL A 463 8.41 18.05 -13.03
CA VAL A 463 9.35 17.24 -13.80
C VAL A 463 9.85 16.13 -12.88
N LEU A 464 9.64 14.87 -13.29
CA LEU A 464 10.30 13.73 -12.68
C LEU A 464 11.39 13.25 -13.63
N SER A 465 12.65 13.46 -13.24
CA SER A 465 13.79 12.91 -13.94
C SER A 465 14.09 11.52 -13.40
N CYS A 466 14.08 10.51 -14.26
CA CYS A 466 14.59 9.18 -13.91
C CYS A 466 16.07 9.09 -14.20
N TYR A 467 16.85 8.75 -13.19
CA TYR A 467 18.22 8.28 -13.35
C TYR A 467 18.22 6.74 -13.31
N ARG A 468 19.03 6.10 -14.15
CA ARG A 468 19.21 4.65 -14.15
C ARG A 468 20.58 4.33 -13.52
N PRO A 469 20.66 3.69 -12.35
CA PRO A 469 21.95 3.16 -11.87
C PRO A 469 22.44 2.11 -12.87
N LYS A 470 23.63 2.35 -13.45
CA LYS A 470 24.27 1.41 -14.38
C LYS A 470 24.91 0.27 -13.59
N PHE A 471 24.13 -0.76 -13.27
CA PHE A 471 24.68 -2.05 -12.86
C PHE A 471 25.64 -2.57 -13.94
N LYS A 472 26.89 -2.79 -13.55
CA LYS A 472 27.91 -3.58 -14.25
C LYS A 472 28.21 -4.82 -13.42
#